data_AF-A0A6G2DQ00-F1
#
_entry.id   AF-A0A6G2DQ00-F1
#
_cell.length_a   1.000
_cell.length_b   1.000
_cell.length_c   1.000
_cell.angle_alpha   90.00
_cell.angle_beta   90.00
_cell.angle_gamma   90.00
#
_symmetry.space_group_name_H-M   'P 1'
#
loop_
_entity.id
_entity.type
_entity.pdbx_description
1 polymer ?
#
loop_
_entity_poly.entity_id
_entity_poly.type
_entity_poly.pdbx_seq_one_letter_code
_entity_poly.pdbx_strand_id
1 'polypeptide(L)'
;MLFKPDFYGKNVSVLDRLIEIGSREDNIKGHRTYDAFSEIISETTLSENLVNFLNYNRRLFTADVNIYDWFKKATEGNVYIAERASEVDEIKAAKYKVWDNLQSATHRKMILPLLNLNKSHVYLISNYSAMAVGTAEKLGHSSFDGIKNQIEKAADSYRNYFDFWYRLSLDKV
;
A
#
# COMPACT_ATOMS: atom_id res chain seq x y z
N MET A 1 8.94 4.79 17.25
CA MET A 1 9.96 4.15 16.39
C MET A 1 11.33 4.83 16.48
N LEU A 2 11.52 6.07 16.01
CA LEU A 2 12.86 6.67 15.83
C LEU A 2 13.65 6.81 17.15
N PHE A 3 13.01 7.33 18.20
CA PHE A 3 13.67 7.72 19.46
C PHE A 3 13.54 6.71 20.61
N LYS A 4 12.89 5.57 20.37
CA LYS A 4 12.63 4.52 21.36
C LYS A 4 12.84 3.12 20.76
N PRO A 5 14.09 2.76 20.42
CA PRO A 5 14.41 1.43 19.90
C PRO A 5 14.23 0.34 20.98
N ASP A 6 14.44 0.69 22.25
CA ASP A 6 14.22 -0.14 23.43
C ASP A 6 12.81 -0.73 23.49
N PHE A 7 11.79 0.05 23.08
CA PHE A 7 10.41 -0.41 22.95
C PHE A 7 10.25 -1.63 22.03
N TYR A 8 11.13 -1.77 21.03
CA TYR A 8 11.13 -2.88 20.09
C TYR A 8 12.18 -3.94 20.45
N GLY A 9 12.59 -4.03 21.71
CA GLY A 9 13.41 -5.14 22.23
C GLY A 9 14.90 -5.03 21.94
N LYS A 10 15.39 -3.92 21.36
CA LYS A 10 16.82 -3.67 21.18
C LYS A 10 17.25 -2.37 21.83
N ASN A 11 18.24 -2.46 22.71
CA ASN A 11 18.79 -1.29 23.39
C ASN A 11 19.98 -0.74 22.57
N VAL A 12 19.67 0.04 21.54
CA VAL A 12 20.66 0.73 20.69
C VAL A 12 20.61 2.24 20.91
N SER A 13 21.77 2.89 20.79
CA SER A 13 21.89 4.35 20.87
C SER A 13 21.05 5.03 19.79
N VAL A 14 20.25 6.01 20.20
CA VAL A 14 19.43 6.81 19.28
C VAL A 14 20.31 7.59 18.31
N LEU A 15 21.46 8.10 18.77
CA LEU A 15 22.38 8.87 17.94
C LEU A 15 23.02 7.98 16.87
N ASP A 16 23.50 6.79 17.25
CA ASP A 16 24.15 5.87 16.32
C ASP A 16 23.18 5.42 15.22
N ARG A 17 21.92 5.17 15.59
CA ARG A 17 20.85 4.86 14.64
C ARG A 17 20.60 5.99 13.65
N LEU A 18 20.58 7.24 14.11
CA LEU A 18 20.39 8.39 13.23
C LEU A 18 21.58 8.57 12.27
N ILE A 19 22.80 8.36 12.77
CA ILE A 19 24.02 8.36 11.96
C ILE A 19 23.93 7.27 10.89
N GLU A 20 23.50 6.06 11.24
CA GLU A 20 23.37 4.94 10.32
C GLU A 20 22.34 5.21 9.21
N ILE A 21 21.16 5.69 9.57
CA ILE A 21 20.13 6.09 8.59
C ILE A 21 20.67 7.18 7.66
N GLY A 22 21.39 8.17 8.20
CA GLY A 22 21.97 9.27 7.42
C GLY A 22 23.28 8.94 6.69
N SER A 23 23.87 7.76 6.91
CA SER A 23 25.23 7.44 6.47
C SER A 23 25.38 7.34 4.95
N ARG A 24 24.29 7.07 4.22
CA ARG A 24 24.27 6.93 2.75
C ARG A 24 23.06 7.63 2.19
N GLU A 25 23.23 8.36 1.09
CA GLU A 25 22.14 9.01 0.37
C GLU A 25 21.03 8.00 -0.02
N ASP A 26 21.43 6.78 -0.36
CA ASP A 26 20.50 5.74 -0.80
C ASP A 26 19.49 5.32 0.29
N ASN A 27 19.85 5.50 1.56
CA ASN A 27 19.02 5.17 2.71
C ASN A 27 17.82 6.11 2.85
N ILE A 28 17.91 7.32 2.29
CA ILE A 28 16.91 8.39 2.44
C ILE A 28 16.11 8.65 1.16
N LYS A 29 16.36 7.90 0.09
CA LYS A 29 15.62 8.08 -1.18
C LYS A 29 14.17 7.62 -1.02
N GLY A 30 13.22 8.49 -1.41
CA GLY A 30 11.79 8.22 -1.24
C GLY A 30 11.27 6.94 -1.95
N HIS A 31 11.92 6.50 -3.02
CA HIS A 31 11.54 5.26 -3.71
C HIS A 31 12.11 3.99 -3.05
N ARG A 32 13.09 4.12 -2.15
CA ARG A 32 13.73 3.02 -1.41
C ARG A 32 13.12 2.81 -0.03
N THR A 33 12.04 3.50 0.33
CA THR A 33 11.47 3.48 1.70
C THR A 33 11.23 2.09 2.29
N TYR A 34 10.75 1.12 1.48
CA TYR A 34 10.59 -0.27 1.93
C TYR A 34 11.93 -0.98 2.16
N ASP A 35 12.85 -0.86 1.20
CA ASP A 35 14.13 -1.57 1.24
C ASP A 35 15.05 -0.96 2.30
N ALA A 36 15.12 0.38 2.39
CA ALA A 36 15.83 1.10 3.44
C ALA A 36 15.31 0.77 4.84
N PHE A 37 13.99 0.59 5.02
CA PHE A 37 13.48 0.07 6.29
C PHE A 37 14.04 -1.31 6.59
N SER A 38 13.99 -2.21 5.61
CA SER A 38 14.40 -3.61 5.80
C SER A 38 15.91 -3.78 5.95
N GLU A 39 16.72 -2.91 5.36
CA GLU A 39 18.19 -2.95 5.40
C GLU A 39 18.78 -2.29 6.64
N ILE A 40 18.12 -1.26 7.21
CA ILE A 40 18.72 -0.41 8.25
C ILE A 40 17.85 -0.38 9.51
N ILE A 41 16.57 -0.08 9.33
CA ILE A 41 15.66 0.13 10.46
C ILE A 41 15.30 -1.21 11.10
N SER A 42 15.19 -2.28 10.31
CA SER A 42 14.85 -3.62 10.78
C SER A 42 15.86 -4.15 11.78
N GLU A 43 17.16 -3.87 11.60
CA GLU A 43 18.25 -4.36 12.45
C GLU A 43 18.10 -3.91 13.91
N THR A 44 17.42 -2.78 14.11
CA THR A 44 17.15 -2.16 15.41
C THR A 44 15.73 -2.41 15.91
N THR A 45 14.98 -3.29 15.24
CA THR A 45 13.63 -3.72 15.62
C THR A 45 13.54 -5.25 15.65
N LEU A 46 12.46 -5.80 16.21
CA LEU A 46 12.14 -7.24 16.13
C LEU A 46 11.38 -7.60 14.84
N SER A 47 11.35 -6.72 13.85
CA SER A 47 10.55 -6.89 12.63
C SER A 47 11.44 -6.96 11.39
N GLU A 48 11.41 -8.09 10.70
CA GLU A 48 12.26 -8.37 9.54
C GLU A 48 12.01 -7.44 8.34
N ASN A 49 10.81 -6.89 8.22
CA ASN A 49 10.45 -5.98 7.13
C ASN A 49 9.37 -4.98 7.56
N LEU A 50 9.12 -4.00 6.69
CA LEU A 50 8.17 -2.93 6.93
C LEU A 50 6.74 -3.44 7.23
N VAL A 51 6.25 -4.42 6.48
CA VAL A 51 4.88 -4.93 6.67
C VAL A 51 4.73 -5.62 8.02
N ASN A 52 5.71 -6.43 8.41
CA ASN A 52 5.75 -7.06 9.73
C ASN A 52 5.79 -6.01 10.85
N PHE A 53 6.58 -4.96 10.65
CA PHE A 53 6.65 -3.85 11.59
C PHE A 53 5.31 -3.12 11.74
N LEU A 54 4.64 -2.77 10.63
CA LEU A 54 3.33 -2.13 10.66
C LEU A 54 2.29 -3.03 11.34
N ASN A 55 2.31 -4.34 11.04
CA ASN A 55 1.39 -5.28 11.68
C ASN A 55 1.64 -5.39 13.18
N TYR A 56 2.90 -5.45 13.61
CA TYR A 56 3.29 -5.47 15.02
C TYR A 56 2.74 -4.24 15.76
N ASN A 57 2.99 -3.04 15.24
CA ASN A 57 2.49 -1.79 15.83
C ASN A 57 0.96 -1.75 15.84
N ARG A 58 0.30 -2.23 14.76
CA ARG A 58 -1.15 -2.37 14.74
C ARG A 58 -1.65 -3.24 15.89
N ARG A 59 -1.02 -4.38 16.18
CA ARG A 59 -1.44 -5.27 17.30
C ARG A 59 -1.32 -4.58 18.67
N LEU A 60 -0.35 -3.68 18.81
CA LEU A 60 -0.10 -2.98 20.07
C LEU A 60 -1.02 -1.79 20.29
N PHE A 61 -1.32 -1.04 19.23
CA PHE A 61 -1.93 0.29 19.35
C PHE A 61 -3.36 0.38 18.83
N THR A 62 -3.88 -0.65 18.15
CA THR A 62 -5.24 -0.62 17.64
C THR A 62 -5.98 -1.93 17.89
N ALA A 63 -7.32 -1.84 17.94
CA ALA A 63 -8.20 -2.99 18.06
C ALA A 63 -8.53 -3.65 16.71
N ASP A 64 -7.96 -3.15 15.61
CA ASP A 64 -8.26 -3.68 14.27
C ASP A 64 -7.80 -5.13 14.16
N VAL A 65 -8.63 -6.02 13.63
CA VAL A 65 -8.27 -7.45 13.56
C VAL A 65 -7.19 -7.69 12.50
N ASN A 66 -7.34 -7.01 11.35
CA ASN A 66 -6.53 -7.21 10.15
C ASN A 66 -5.72 -5.95 9.81
N ILE A 67 -4.49 -6.14 9.34
CA ILE A 67 -3.64 -5.06 8.81
C ILE A 67 -4.30 -4.33 7.64
N TYR A 68 -5.08 -5.00 6.79
CA TYR A 68 -5.73 -4.33 5.68
C TYR A 68 -6.85 -3.39 6.14
N ASP A 69 -7.64 -3.80 7.13
CA ASP A 69 -8.68 -2.93 7.70
C ASP A 69 -8.07 -1.72 8.40
N TRP A 70 -6.97 -1.94 9.15
CA TRP A 70 -6.17 -0.86 9.69
C TRP A 70 -5.65 0.08 8.60
N PHE A 71 -5.11 -0.45 7.50
CA PHE A 71 -4.58 0.37 6.40
C PHE A 71 -5.66 1.26 5.78
N LYS A 72 -6.84 0.70 5.49
CA LYS A 72 -7.98 1.48 4.97
C LYS A 72 -8.36 2.61 5.92
N LYS A 73 -8.42 2.33 7.22
CA LYS A 73 -8.74 3.33 8.25
C LYS A 73 -7.65 4.38 8.40
N ALA A 74 -6.38 3.98 8.39
CA ALA A 74 -5.23 4.87 8.51
C ALA A 74 -5.08 5.82 7.30
N THR A 75 -5.62 5.42 6.15
CA THR A 75 -5.58 6.19 4.90
C THR A 75 -6.91 6.86 4.55
N GLU A 76 -7.92 6.72 5.43
CA GLU A 76 -9.26 7.25 5.21
C GLU A 76 -9.22 8.78 5.00
N GLY A 77 -10.04 9.27 4.08
CA GLY A 77 -10.08 10.67 3.67
C GLY A 77 -9.08 11.04 2.57
N ASN A 78 -7.88 10.46 2.57
CA ASN A 78 -6.85 10.75 1.55
C ASN A 78 -6.74 9.66 0.47
N VAL A 79 -7.16 8.43 0.77
CA VAL A 79 -7.14 7.32 -0.18
C VAL A 79 -8.55 6.78 -0.43
N TYR A 80 -8.93 6.70 -1.70
CA TYR A 80 -10.15 6.02 -2.13
C TYR A 80 -9.80 4.69 -2.80
N ILE A 81 -10.42 3.59 -2.37
CA ILE A 81 -10.10 2.24 -2.86
C ILE A 81 -11.31 1.69 -3.63
N ALA A 82 -11.12 1.41 -4.91
CA ALA A 82 -12.09 0.79 -5.80
C ALA A 82 -11.57 -0.58 -6.26
N GLU A 83 -12.02 -1.64 -5.59
CA GLU A 83 -11.60 -3.01 -5.87
C GLU A 83 -12.65 -3.75 -6.69
N ARG A 84 -12.19 -4.60 -7.62
CA ARG A 84 -13.05 -5.44 -8.45
C ARG A 84 -12.52 -6.86 -8.52
N ALA A 85 -13.30 -7.80 -8.00
CA ALA A 85 -13.12 -9.21 -8.30
C ALA A 85 -13.48 -9.47 -9.77
N SER A 86 -12.87 -10.49 -10.38
CA SER A 86 -13.25 -10.93 -11.73
C SER A 86 -14.70 -11.43 -11.77
N GLU A 87 -15.37 -11.23 -12.90
CA GLU A 87 -16.67 -11.86 -13.18
C GLU A 87 -16.54 -13.23 -13.87
N VAL A 88 -15.31 -13.66 -14.18
CA VAL A 88 -15.03 -14.99 -14.73
C VAL A 88 -14.96 -15.99 -13.59
N ASP A 89 -15.84 -16.99 -13.60
CA ASP A 89 -16.00 -17.91 -12.47
C ASP A 89 -14.71 -18.67 -12.13
N GLU A 90 -13.88 -19.02 -13.13
CA GLU A 90 -12.60 -19.71 -12.91
C GLU A 90 -11.58 -18.91 -12.09
N ILE A 91 -11.63 -17.58 -12.12
CA ILE A 91 -10.67 -16.69 -11.44
C ILE A 91 -11.34 -15.74 -10.44
N LYS A 92 -12.62 -15.97 -10.12
CA LYS A 92 -13.40 -15.17 -9.17
C LYS A 92 -12.80 -15.16 -7.76
N ALA A 93 -12.11 -16.23 -7.39
CA ALA A 93 -11.42 -16.38 -6.11
C ALA A 93 -9.97 -15.84 -6.11
N ALA A 94 -9.48 -15.34 -7.24
CA ALA A 94 -8.14 -14.77 -7.31
C ALA A 94 -8.00 -13.55 -6.39
N LYS A 95 -6.79 -13.33 -5.86
CA LYS A 95 -6.50 -12.16 -5.02
C LYS A 95 -6.60 -10.89 -5.85
N TYR A 96 -7.48 -9.97 -5.46
CA TYR A 96 -7.73 -8.72 -6.21
C TYR A 96 -7.64 -7.47 -5.34
N LYS A 97 -7.42 -7.64 -4.03
CA LYS A 97 -7.42 -6.52 -3.09
C LYS A 97 -6.16 -5.68 -3.26
N VAL A 98 -6.28 -4.38 -3.01
CA VAL A 98 -5.18 -3.42 -3.01
C VAL A 98 -4.05 -3.91 -2.12
N TRP A 99 -4.35 -4.45 -0.94
CA TRP A 99 -3.32 -4.93 -0.01
C TRP A 99 -2.53 -6.13 -0.53
N ASP A 100 -3.16 -7.01 -1.30
CA ASP A 100 -2.45 -8.12 -1.95
C ASP A 100 -1.50 -7.57 -3.01
N ASN A 101 -1.96 -6.62 -3.82
CA ASN A 101 -1.17 -5.99 -4.88
C ASN A 101 -0.05 -5.07 -4.35
N LEU A 102 -0.26 -4.40 -3.21
CA LEU A 102 0.73 -3.57 -2.53
C LEU A 102 1.88 -4.40 -1.96
N GLN A 103 1.67 -5.68 -1.64
CA GLN A 103 2.76 -6.53 -1.14
C GLN A 103 3.75 -6.96 -2.24
N SER A 104 3.42 -6.74 -3.52
CA SER A 104 4.34 -7.05 -4.61
C SER A 104 5.59 -6.19 -4.56
N ALA A 105 6.72 -6.71 -5.08
CA ALA A 105 7.98 -5.98 -5.13
C ALA A 105 7.87 -4.61 -5.81
N THR A 106 6.98 -4.50 -6.81
CA THR A 106 6.76 -3.27 -7.57
C THR A 106 6.04 -2.20 -6.73
N HIS A 107 5.06 -2.59 -5.92
CA HIS A 107 4.15 -1.64 -5.26
C HIS A 107 4.42 -1.44 -3.77
N ARG A 108 5.20 -2.32 -3.11
CA ARG A 108 5.45 -2.24 -1.65
C ARG A 108 6.06 -0.92 -1.18
N LYS A 109 6.80 -0.24 -2.06
CA LYS A 109 7.33 1.11 -1.83
C LYS A 109 6.27 2.21 -1.74
N MET A 110 5.03 1.94 -2.16
CA MET A 110 3.92 2.89 -2.10
C MET A 110 3.22 2.88 -0.73
N ILE A 111 3.42 1.86 0.11
CA ILE A 111 2.74 1.71 1.40
C ILE A 111 2.98 2.94 2.30
N LEU A 112 4.24 3.34 2.49
CA LEU A 112 4.57 4.49 3.34
C LEU A 112 4.07 5.83 2.77
N PRO A 113 4.27 6.15 1.48
CA PRO A 113 3.68 7.35 0.88
C PRO A 113 2.15 7.43 1.06
N LEU A 114 1.42 6.33 0.85
CA LEU A 114 -0.04 6.31 1.01
C LEU A 114 -0.47 6.55 2.45
N LEU A 115 0.27 6.04 3.44
CA LEU A 115 0.02 6.26 4.87
C LEU A 115 0.34 7.68 5.36
N ASN A 116 1.09 8.47 4.58
CA ASN A 116 1.57 9.80 4.97
C ASN A 116 1.05 10.92 4.05
N LEU A 117 -0.05 10.69 3.33
CA LEU A 117 -0.71 11.73 2.55
C LEU A 117 -1.35 12.77 3.49
N ASN A 118 -1.13 14.05 3.20
CA ASN A 118 -1.68 15.15 4.01
C ASN A 118 -2.74 15.97 3.27
N LYS A 119 -2.51 16.28 1.98
CA LYS A 119 -3.37 17.20 1.19
C LYS A 119 -3.81 16.61 -0.15
N SER A 120 -3.33 15.41 -0.47
CA SER A 120 -3.52 14.80 -1.79
C SER A 120 -4.50 13.65 -1.67
N HIS A 121 -5.40 13.57 -2.64
CA HIS A 121 -6.47 12.58 -2.69
C HIS A 121 -6.14 11.55 -3.76
N VAL A 122 -5.58 10.43 -3.34
CA VAL A 122 -5.16 9.33 -4.22
C VAL A 122 -6.29 8.31 -4.34
N TYR A 123 -6.62 7.86 -5.54
CA TYR A 123 -7.48 6.69 -5.71
C TYR A 123 -6.68 5.49 -6.22
N LEU A 124 -7.05 4.31 -5.73
CA LEU A 124 -6.47 3.02 -6.08
C LEU A 124 -7.55 2.17 -6.72
N ILE A 125 -7.33 1.75 -7.95
CA ILE A 125 -8.17 0.78 -8.64
C ILE A 125 -7.41 -0.54 -8.67
N SER A 126 -8.01 -1.61 -8.18
CA SER A 126 -7.34 -2.91 -8.08
C SER A 126 -8.24 -4.05 -8.57
N ASN A 127 -7.64 -4.97 -9.32
CA ASN A 127 -8.26 -6.23 -9.71
C ASN A 127 -7.25 -7.38 -9.55
N TYR A 128 -7.61 -8.57 -10.05
CA TYR A 128 -6.81 -9.78 -9.91
C TYR A 128 -5.45 -9.75 -10.64
N SER A 129 -5.29 -8.87 -11.62
CA SER A 129 -4.11 -8.83 -12.49
C SER A 129 -3.28 -7.56 -12.32
N ALA A 130 -3.90 -6.44 -11.94
CA ALA A 130 -3.24 -5.14 -11.95
C ALA A 130 -3.81 -4.17 -10.91
N MET A 131 -3.02 -3.14 -10.62
CA MET A 131 -3.39 -2.02 -9.78
C MET A 131 -3.05 -0.71 -10.50
N ALA A 132 -4.01 0.21 -10.57
CA ALA A 132 -3.83 1.55 -11.07
C ALA A 132 -3.91 2.57 -9.94
N VAL A 133 -3.10 3.62 -10.04
CA VAL A 133 -3.01 4.71 -9.08
C VAL A 133 -3.29 6.01 -9.80
N GLY A 134 -4.19 6.82 -9.27
CA GLY A 134 -4.47 8.16 -9.78
C GLY A 134 -4.75 9.14 -8.66
N THR A 135 -4.91 10.42 -9.00
CA THR A 135 -5.20 11.46 -8.02
C THR A 135 -6.40 12.29 -8.44
N ALA A 136 -7.19 12.76 -7.47
CA ALA A 136 -8.32 13.64 -7.72
C ALA A 136 -7.87 14.97 -8.33
N GLU A 137 -6.72 15.47 -7.88
CA GLU A 137 -6.17 16.77 -8.29
C GLU A 137 -5.80 16.77 -9.78
N LYS A 138 -5.33 15.64 -10.32
CA LYS A 138 -5.07 15.51 -11.77
C LYS A 138 -6.34 15.58 -12.61
N LEU A 139 -7.49 15.27 -12.02
CA LEU A 139 -8.80 15.41 -12.65
C LEU A 139 -9.44 16.78 -12.37
N GLY A 140 -8.74 17.69 -11.67
CA GLY A 140 -9.26 19.02 -11.33
C GLY A 140 -10.13 19.06 -10.09
N HIS A 141 -10.09 18.03 -9.23
CA HIS A 141 -10.88 17.94 -8.01
C HIS A 141 -10.03 18.01 -6.75
N SER A 142 -10.53 18.71 -5.72
CA SER A 142 -9.89 18.82 -4.40
C SER A 142 -10.39 17.80 -3.38
N SER A 143 -11.31 16.90 -3.77
CA SER A 143 -11.82 15.80 -2.96
C SER A 143 -12.40 14.70 -3.86
N PHE A 144 -12.81 13.57 -3.28
CA PHE A 144 -13.40 12.46 -4.03
C PHE A 144 -14.88 12.66 -4.41
N ASP A 145 -15.60 13.59 -3.77
CA ASP A 145 -17.07 13.64 -3.85
C ASP A 145 -17.60 13.88 -5.28
N GLY A 146 -16.87 14.63 -6.10
CA GLY A 146 -17.20 14.87 -7.50
C GLY A 146 -16.77 13.75 -8.46
N ILE A 147 -15.94 12.79 -8.03
CA ILE A 147 -15.30 11.81 -8.91
C ILE A 147 -15.51 10.35 -8.53
N LYS A 148 -16.13 10.05 -7.38
CA LYS A 148 -16.41 8.67 -6.93
C LYS A 148 -17.05 7.82 -8.03
N ASN A 149 -18.13 8.31 -8.65
CA ASN A 149 -18.81 7.59 -9.72
C ASN A 149 -17.93 7.36 -10.96
N GLN A 150 -17.04 8.30 -11.28
CA GLN A 150 -16.09 8.13 -12.37
C GLN A 150 -15.03 7.08 -12.04
N ILE A 151 -14.52 7.07 -10.81
CA ILE A 151 -13.55 6.07 -10.34
C ILE A 151 -14.20 4.68 -10.36
N GLU A 152 -15.43 4.53 -9.87
CA GLU A 152 -16.14 3.25 -9.85
C GLU A 152 -16.38 2.72 -11.28
N LYS A 153 -16.82 3.58 -12.22
CA LYS A 153 -16.97 3.20 -13.64
C LYS A 153 -15.62 2.81 -14.27
N ALA A 154 -14.56 3.54 -13.94
CA ALA A 154 -13.21 3.21 -14.40
C ALA A 154 -12.76 1.85 -13.84
N ALA A 155 -13.07 1.54 -12.59
CA ALA A 155 -12.78 0.25 -11.97
C ALA A 155 -13.53 -0.90 -12.66
N ASP A 156 -14.82 -0.72 -12.97
CA ASP A 156 -15.62 -1.69 -13.75
C ASP A 156 -14.99 -1.93 -15.12
N SER A 157 -14.66 -0.85 -15.83
CA SER A 157 -14.05 -0.91 -17.16
C SER A 157 -12.68 -1.59 -17.13
N TYR A 158 -11.90 -1.31 -16.09
CA TYR A 158 -10.58 -1.90 -15.88
C TYR A 158 -10.69 -3.41 -15.62
N ARG A 159 -11.62 -3.86 -14.77
CA ARG A 159 -11.91 -5.29 -14.60
C ARG A 159 -12.35 -5.94 -15.92
N ASN A 160 -13.33 -5.35 -16.61
CA ASN A 160 -13.89 -5.91 -17.85
C ASN A 160 -12.82 -6.08 -18.93
N TYR A 161 -11.86 -5.15 -19.01
CA TYR A 161 -10.72 -5.27 -19.91
C TYR A 161 -9.88 -6.53 -19.63
N PHE A 162 -9.51 -6.78 -18.37
CA PHE A 162 -8.71 -7.96 -18.02
C PHE A 162 -9.51 -9.26 -18.16
N ASP A 163 -10.77 -9.27 -17.74
CA ASP A 163 -11.66 -10.43 -17.91
C ASP A 163 -11.85 -10.79 -19.39
N PHE A 164 -11.95 -9.79 -20.27
CA PHE A 164 -11.99 -10.00 -21.72
C PHE A 164 -10.72 -10.69 -22.23
N TRP A 165 -9.55 -10.18 -21.88
CA TRP A 165 -8.27 -10.79 -22.30
C TRP A 165 -8.07 -12.19 -21.74
N TYR A 166 -8.54 -12.46 -20.53
CA TYR A 166 -8.51 -13.79 -19.95
C TYR A 166 -9.42 -14.77 -20.70
N ARG A 167 -10.63 -14.36 -21.09
CA ARG A 167 -11.51 -15.22 -21.91
C ARG A 167 -10.88 -15.49 -23.28
N LEU A 168 -10.27 -14.47 -23.89
CA LEU A 168 -9.61 -14.58 -25.18
C LEU A 168 -8.42 -15.54 -25.14
N SER A 169 -7.63 -15.55 -24.05
CA SER A 169 -6.49 -16.46 -23.92
C SER A 169 -6.89 -17.92 -23.74
N LEU A 170 -8.14 -18.18 -23.33
CA LEU A 170 -8.69 -19.53 -23.19
C LEU A 170 -9.33 -20.08 -24.48
N ASP A 171 -9.29 -19.32 -25.58
CA ASP A 171 -9.98 -19.67 -26.84
C ASP A 171 -11.50 -19.90 -26.65
N LYS A 172 -12.09 -19.20 -25.66
CA LYS A 172 -13.52 -19.30 -25.27
C LYS A 172 -14.35 -18.08 -25.72
N VAL A 173 -13.94 -17.37 -26.77
CA VAL A 173 -14.58 -16.11 -27.24
C VAL A 173 -15.25 -16.29 -28.59
#